data_AF-T1DQ14-F1
#
_entry.id   AF-T1DQ14-F1
#
_cell.length_a   1.000
_cell.length_b   1.000
_cell.length_c   1.000
_cell.angle_alpha   90.00
_cell.angle_beta   90.00
_cell.angle_gamma   90.00
#
_symmetry.space_group_name_H-M   'P 1'
#
loop_
_entity.id
_entity.type
_entity.pdbx_description
1 polymer ?
#
loop_
_entity_poly.entity_id
_entity_poly.type
_entity_poly.pdbx_seq_one_letter_code
_entity_poly.pdbx_strand_id
1 'polypeptide(L)'
;RESHIKYPGPDDDVRENIINYDDEGGGEDDMTAYDITPLQIPIGPMPELTQCKMPPLMYPVMTMGPGHEPNVGMFIEEHKKRADSDPNAPPFDDLRNYAYEGGGSTAGSLSSLQSGTDDEVQEFDYLDAWGPRFDKLANMYGDHHPTELDDLN
;
A
#
# COMPACT_ATOMS: atom_id res chain seq x y z
N ARG A 1 -7.17 -53.33 35.96
CA ARG A 1 -7.72 -53.25 34.59
C ARG A 1 -7.25 -51.91 34.03
N GLU A 2 -6.00 -51.85 33.57
CA GLU A 2 -5.49 -50.69 32.83
C GLU A 2 -6.32 -50.50 31.56
N SER A 3 -7.02 -49.37 31.46
CA SER A 3 -7.65 -48.92 30.22
C SER A 3 -6.55 -48.54 29.24
N HIS A 4 -6.36 -49.34 28.20
CA HIS A 4 -5.53 -48.99 27.05
C HIS A 4 -6.17 -47.79 26.35
N ILE A 5 -5.51 -46.63 26.41
CA ILE A 5 -5.87 -45.45 25.64
C ILE A 5 -5.45 -45.75 24.19
N LYS A 6 -6.44 -45.99 23.33
CA LYS A 6 -6.25 -46.08 21.88
C LYS A 6 -6.02 -44.65 21.38
N TYR A 7 -4.80 -44.34 20.94
CA TYR A 7 -4.55 -43.13 20.18
C TYR A 7 -5.23 -43.28 18.80
N PRO A 8 -5.99 -42.28 18.33
CA PRO A 8 -6.54 -42.30 16.98
C PRO A 8 -5.40 -42.39 15.97
N GLY A 9 -5.61 -43.14 14.88
CA GLY A 9 -4.65 -43.18 13.78
C GLY A 9 -4.56 -41.84 13.06
N PRO A 10 -3.53 -41.62 12.22
CA PRO A 10 -3.34 -40.38 11.47
C PRO A 10 -4.54 -40.00 10.57
N ASP A 11 -5.42 -40.96 10.27
CA ASP A 11 -6.64 -40.74 9.47
C ASP A 11 -7.86 -40.24 10.30
N ASP A 12 -7.78 -40.25 11.64
CA ASP A 12 -8.85 -39.78 12.55
C ASP A 12 -8.59 -38.36 13.10
N ASP A 13 -7.46 -37.75 12.76
CA ASP A 13 -7.06 -36.42 13.23
C ASP A 13 -7.77 -35.35 12.38
N VAL A 14 -9.02 -35.00 12.73
CA VAL A 14 -9.89 -33.99 12.06
C VAL A 14 -9.37 -32.53 12.13
N ARG A 15 -8.07 -32.34 12.35
CA ARG A 15 -7.44 -31.02 12.41
C ARG A 15 -6.96 -30.68 11.00
N GLU A 16 -7.91 -30.29 10.15
CA GLU A 16 -7.74 -29.94 8.73
C GLU A 16 -6.69 -28.85 8.44
N ASN A 17 -6.11 -28.22 9.48
CA ASN A 17 -5.05 -27.20 9.37
C ASN A 17 -3.68 -27.65 9.92
N ILE A 18 -3.51 -28.91 10.34
CA ILE A 18 -2.21 -29.42 10.77
C ILE A 18 -1.55 -30.12 9.58
N ILE A 19 -0.53 -29.46 9.04
CA ILE A 19 0.33 -30.01 8.00
C ILE A 19 1.58 -30.54 8.71
N ASN A 20 1.85 -31.84 8.60
CA ASN A 20 3.07 -32.43 9.10
C ASN A 20 4.20 -32.10 8.12
N TYR A 21 5.11 -31.20 8.52
CA TYR A 21 6.34 -30.94 7.78
C TYR A 21 7.40 -31.96 8.23
N ASP A 22 7.76 -32.88 7.34
CA ASP A 22 8.92 -33.79 7.48
C ASP A 22 10.10 -33.25 6.65
N ASP A 23 10.29 -31.93 6.67
CA ASP A 23 11.38 -31.27 5.96
C ASP A 23 12.56 -31.15 6.92
N GLU A 24 13.52 -32.07 6.77
CA GLU A 24 14.81 -32.04 7.45
C GLU A 24 15.53 -30.77 6.99
N GLY A 25 15.49 -29.74 7.85
CA GLY A 25 16.06 -28.43 7.56
C GLY A 25 17.50 -28.54 7.08
N GLY A 26 17.81 -27.83 5.98
CA GLY A 26 19.16 -27.75 5.43
C GLY A 26 20.13 -27.18 6.45
N GLY A 27 20.94 -28.07 7.03
CA GLY A 27 22.00 -27.73 7.96
C GLY A 27 22.95 -26.69 7.38
N GLU A 28 23.32 -25.74 8.23
CA GLU A 28 24.22 -24.61 7.98
C GLU A 28 25.67 -25.05 7.72
N ASP A 29 26.00 -25.37 6.46
CA ASP A 29 27.38 -25.70 6.04
C ASP A 29 28.33 -24.47 5.99
N ASP A 30 27.84 -23.25 6.20
CA ASP A 30 28.59 -21.99 6.03
C ASP A 30 29.34 -21.50 7.30
N MET A 31 29.73 -22.43 8.18
CA MET A 31 30.33 -22.12 9.49
C MET A 31 31.80 -21.63 9.43
N THR A 32 32.34 -21.32 8.25
CA THR A 32 33.73 -20.85 8.08
C THR A 32 33.86 -19.54 7.31
N ALA A 33 32.76 -18.94 6.87
CA ALA A 33 32.77 -17.76 6.02
C ALA A 33 32.86 -16.42 6.78
N TYR A 34 32.89 -16.43 8.11
CA TYR A 34 32.94 -15.18 8.89
C TYR A 34 34.37 -14.68 9.09
N ASP A 35 34.69 -13.56 8.45
CA ASP A 35 35.85 -12.75 8.76
C ASP A 35 35.63 -12.02 10.09
N ILE A 36 36.42 -12.36 11.11
CA ILE A 36 36.36 -11.77 12.46
C ILE A 36 37.17 -10.48 12.57
N THR A 37 37.90 -10.06 11.52
CA THR A 37 38.65 -8.80 11.51
C THR A 37 37.79 -7.56 11.79
N PRO A 38 36.50 -7.46 11.41
CA PRO A 38 35.66 -6.32 11.77
C PRO A 38 35.38 -6.23 13.28
N LEU A 39 35.54 -7.33 14.02
CA LEU A 39 35.33 -7.39 15.47
C LEU A 39 36.59 -7.03 16.27
N GLN A 40 37.77 -7.03 15.63
CA GLN A 40 39.00 -6.62 16.28
C GLN A 40 39.06 -5.09 16.36
N ILE A 41 38.91 -4.55 17.56
CA ILE A 41 39.15 -3.12 17.82
C ILE A 41 40.68 -2.90 17.82
N PRO A 42 41.26 -2.17 16.86
CA PRO A 42 42.68 -1.92 16.85
C PRO A 42 43.07 -1.01 18.01
N ILE A 43 43.97 -1.48 18.87
CA ILE A 43 44.61 -0.67 19.92
C ILE A 43 45.74 0.12 19.26
N GLY A 44 45.38 1.16 18.51
CA GLY A 44 46.34 2.04 17.81
C GLY A 44 45.63 3.08 16.93
N PRO A 45 46.33 4.14 16.49
CA PRO A 45 45.71 5.18 15.67
C PRO A 45 45.33 4.61 14.30
N MET A 46 44.03 4.64 14.00
CA MET A 46 43.41 4.04 12.81
C MET A 46 43.72 4.86 11.55
N PRO A 47 44.15 4.26 10.42
CA PRO A 47 44.26 4.98 9.16
C PRO A 47 42.91 5.05 8.45
N GLU A 48 42.76 6.11 7.66
CA GLU A 48 41.57 6.58 6.96
C GLU A 48 41.01 5.53 5.98
N LEU A 49 39.91 4.85 6.35
CA LEU A 49 39.17 3.98 5.44
C LEU A 49 37.72 4.46 5.27
N THR A 50 37.52 5.15 4.15
CA THR A 50 36.32 5.27 3.31
C THR A 50 34.99 4.67 3.84
N GLN A 51 34.12 5.58 4.29
CA GLN A 51 32.69 5.68 3.93
C GLN A 51 31.83 4.40 3.96
N CYS A 52 31.63 3.82 5.15
CA CYS A 52 30.37 3.15 5.46
C CYS A 52 29.36 4.22 5.93
N LYS A 53 28.21 4.35 5.24
CA LYS A 53 27.08 5.21 5.66
C LYS A 53 26.32 4.60 6.85
N MET A 54 27.02 4.25 7.91
CA MET A 54 26.42 3.97 9.21
C MET A 54 26.69 5.21 10.08
N PRO A 55 25.69 5.75 10.82
CA PRO A 55 25.99 6.80 11.77
C PRO A 55 27.07 6.27 12.72
N PRO A 56 28.14 7.02 12.99
CA PRO A 56 29.20 6.54 13.85
C PRO A 56 28.57 6.23 15.21
N LEU A 57 28.60 4.96 15.60
CA LEU A 57 28.32 4.55 16.98
C LEU A 57 29.46 5.10 17.83
N MET A 58 29.35 6.38 18.17
CA MET A 58 30.18 7.05 19.16
C MET A 58 29.79 6.49 20.51
N TYR A 59 30.31 5.31 20.86
CA TYR A 59 30.34 4.90 22.24
C TYR A 59 31.28 5.88 22.96
N PRO A 60 30.82 6.68 23.93
CA PRO A 60 31.74 7.44 24.75
C PRO A 60 32.59 6.43 25.53
N VAL A 61 33.84 6.25 25.09
CA VAL A 61 34.85 5.56 25.87
C VAL A 61 35.01 6.36 27.16
N MET A 62 34.50 5.82 28.26
CA MET A 62 34.70 6.40 29.59
C MET A 62 36.19 6.32 29.91
N THR A 63 36.90 7.41 29.64
CA THR A 63 38.31 7.57 29.99
C THR A 63 38.37 7.81 31.50
N MET A 64 38.51 6.72 32.26
CA MET A 64 38.75 6.80 33.71
C MET A 64 40.20 7.27 33.92
N GLY A 65 40.37 8.48 34.49
CA GLY A 65 41.67 9.00 34.91
C GLY A 65 42.28 8.16 36.04
N PRO A 66 43.61 8.15 36.19
CA PRO A 66 44.29 7.28 37.16
C PRO A 66 43.99 7.72 38.60
N GLY A 67 43.44 6.81 39.41
CA GLY A 67 43.26 7.00 40.87
C GLY A 67 41.83 6.91 41.41
N HIS A 68 40.82 6.67 40.56
CA HIS A 68 39.44 6.50 41.00
C HIS A 68 39.10 5.02 41.20
N GLU A 69 38.64 4.61 42.39
CA GLU A 69 38.08 3.26 42.56
C GLU A 69 36.88 3.10 41.62
N PRO A 70 36.79 1.98 40.87
CA PRO A 70 35.69 1.77 39.93
C PRO A 70 34.40 1.57 40.73
N ASN A 71 33.52 2.58 40.74
CA ASN A 71 32.18 2.44 41.29
C ASN A 71 31.33 1.63 40.29
N VAL A 72 31.37 0.31 40.45
CA VAL A 72 30.68 -0.65 39.58
C VAL A 72 29.16 -0.39 39.56
N GLY A 73 28.59 0.08 40.67
CA GLY A 73 27.16 0.42 40.76
C GLY A 73 26.75 1.53 39.80
N MET A 74 27.47 2.65 39.80
CA MET A 74 27.24 3.75 38.85
C MET A 74 27.49 3.32 37.40
N PHE A 75 28.54 2.52 37.17
CA PHE A 75 28.84 1.99 35.84
C PHE A 75 27.69 1.14 35.30
N ILE A 76 27.16 0.21 36.10
CA ILE A 76 26.03 -0.64 35.71
C ILE A 76 24.77 0.21 35.50
N GLU A 77 24.48 1.14 36.40
CA GLU A 77 23.29 1.99 36.29
C GLU A 77 23.32 2.86 35.02
N GLU A 78 24.48 3.43 34.70
CA GLU A 78 24.68 4.21 33.49
C GLU A 78 24.51 3.35 32.22
N HIS A 79 25.11 2.16 32.19
CA HIS A 79 25.02 1.26 31.03
C HIS A 79 23.60 0.69 30.88
N LYS A 80 22.90 0.40 31.98
CA LYS A 80 21.51 -0.02 31.96
C LYS A 80 20.63 1.07 31.36
N LYS A 81 20.77 2.31 31.83
CA LYS A 81 20.01 3.46 31.29
C LYS A 81 20.26 3.66 29.79
N ARG A 82 21.50 3.44 29.33
CA ARG A 82 21.85 3.51 27.91
C ARG A 82 21.18 2.40 27.10
N ALA A 83 21.20 1.16 27.59
CA ALA A 83 20.55 0.02 26.95
C ALA A 83 19.02 0.17 26.89
N ASP A 84 18.41 0.61 28.00
CA ASP A 84 16.96 0.83 28.09
C ASP A 84 16.47 1.96 27.17
N SER A 85 17.37 2.88 26.76
CA SER A 85 17.05 4.01 25.89
C SER A 85 17.57 3.83 24.46
N ASP A 86 18.00 2.62 24.07
CA ASP A 86 18.54 2.37 22.73
C ASP A 86 17.42 2.42 21.67
N PRO A 87 17.43 3.39 20.75
CA PRO A 87 16.41 3.48 19.70
C PRO A 87 16.52 2.39 18.63
N ASN A 88 17.62 1.63 18.60
CA ASN A 88 17.79 0.49 17.70
C ASN A 88 17.30 -0.82 18.34
N ALA A 89 16.78 -0.76 19.56
CA ALA A 89 16.16 -1.93 20.18
C ALA A 89 14.82 -2.24 19.48
N PRO A 90 14.50 -3.52 19.25
CA PRO A 90 13.24 -3.94 18.64
C PRO A 90 12.03 -3.65 19.56
N PRO A 91 10.79 -3.63 19.02
CA PRO A 91 10.42 -3.95 17.63
C PRO A 91 10.66 -2.80 16.65
N PHE A 92 11.08 -3.14 15.43
CA PHE A 92 11.16 -2.19 14.34
C PHE A 92 9.79 -1.97 13.69
N ASP A 93 9.65 -0.85 12.99
CA ASP A 93 8.47 -0.58 12.18
C ASP A 93 8.44 -1.48 10.94
N ASP A 94 7.26 -2.03 10.64
CA ASP A 94 7.02 -2.83 9.45
C ASP A 94 6.29 -2.00 8.38
N LEU A 95 6.76 -2.09 7.13
CA LEU A 95 6.03 -1.58 5.98
C LEU A 95 4.98 -2.60 5.50
N ARG A 96 3.75 -2.14 5.28
CA ARG A 96 2.68 -2.94 4.68
C ARG A 96 2.30 -2.34 3.33
N ASN A 97 2.55 -3.09 2.27
CA ASN A 97 2.22 -2.69 0.92
C ASN A 97 0.78 -3.09 0.60
N TYR A 98 -0.05 -2.12 0.22
CA TYR A 98 -1.41 -2.34 -0.25
C TYR A 98 -1.50 -1.99 -1.73
N ALA A 99 -1.97 -2.93 -2.54
CA ALA A 99 -2.09 -2.78 -3.99
C ALA A 99 -3.44 -3.29 -4.52
N TYR A 100 -4.47 -3.32 -3.66
CA TYR A 100 -5.79 -3.77 -4.06
C TYR A 100 -6.51 -2.67 -4.85
N GLU A 101 -6.71 -2.91 -6.14
CA GLU A 101 -7.32 -1.96 -7.08
C GLU A 101 -8.86 -2.03 -7.09
N GLY A 102 -9.45 -3.05 -6.48
CA GLY A 102 -10.88 -3.33 -6.57
C GLY A 102 -11.21 -4.44 -7.57
N GLY A 103 -12.50 -4.78 -7.66
CA GLY A 103 -12.98 -5.91 -8.46
C GLY A 103 -13.44 -5.55 -9.88
N GLY A 104 -13.25 -4.31 -10.34
CA GLY A 104 -13.64 -3.88 -11.68
C GLY A 104 -15.16 -3.86 -11.94
N SER A 105 -15.97 -3.52 -10.93
CA SER A 105 -17.42 -3.45 -11.09
C SER A 105 -17.83 -2.36 -12.08
N THR A 106 -18.80 -2.65 -12.93
CA THR A 106 -19.40 -1.64 -13.81
C THR A 106 -20.11 -0.58 -12.96
N ALA A 107 -20.05 0.69 -13.38
CA ALA A 107 -20.63 1.82 -12.65
C ALA A 107 -22.18 1.85 -12.60
N GLY A 108 -22.85 0.74 -12.97
CA GLY A 108 -24.29 0.69 -13.18
C GLY A 108 -24.74 1.58 -14.33
N SER A 109 -26.03 1.91 -14.33
CA SER A 109 -26.61 2.86 -15.29
C SER A 109 -26.49 4.28 -14.75
N LEU A 110 -25.91 5.19 -15.53
CA LEU A 110 -25.89 6.62 -15.23
C LEU A 110 -27.16 7.28 -15.77
N SER A 111 -27.63 8.34 -15.11
CA SER A 111 -28.72 9.17 -15.62
C SER A 111 -28.31 9.82 -16.94
N SER A 112 -29.22 9.81 -17.92
CA SER A 112 -29.02 10.55 -19.17
C SER A 112 -28.92 12.05 -18.91
N LEU A 113 -28.00 12.73 -19.61
CA LEU A 113 -27.88 14.19 -19.58
C LEU A 113 -28.96 14.92 -20.41
N GLN A 114 -29.83 14.17 -21.09
CA GLN A 114 -30.87 14.72 -21.93
C GLN A 114 -31.84 15.56 -21.08
N SER A 115 -31.76 16.88 -21.23
CA SER A 115 -32.73 17.80 -20.66
C SER A 115 -33.92 17.87 -21.62
N GLY A 116 -35.05 17.29 -21.24
CA GLY A 116 -36.30 17.35 -21.99
C GLY A 116 -36.39 16.37 -23.16
N THR A 117 -37.41 15.51 -23.14
CA THR A 117 -38.01 15.05 -24.39
C THR A 117 -38.78 16.25 -24.91
N ASP A 118 -38.27 16.85 -25.98
CA ASP A 118 -38.93 17.94 -26.68
C ASP A 118 -40.15 17.37 -27.40
N ASP A 119 -41.23 17.14 -26.65
CA ASP A 119 -42.59 16.93 -27.16
C ASP A 119 -43.25 18.29 -27.48
N GLU A 120 -42.47 19.36 -27.64
CA GLU A 120 -42.99 20.65 -28.09
C GLU A 120 -43.15 20.67 -29.61
N VAL A 121 -44.11 21.45 -30.08
CA VAL A 121 -44.32 21.68 -31.51
C VAL A 121 -43.13 22.49 -32.02
N GLN A 122 -42.30 21.89 -32.87
CA GLN A 122 -41.15 22.58 -33.47
C GLN A 122 -41.62 23.53 -34.57
N GLU A 123 -41.37 24.83 -34.39
CA GLU A 123 -41.63 25.89 -35.38
C GLU A 123 -40.40 26.04 -36.29
N PHE A 124 -40.61 26.03 -37.62
CA PHE A 124 -39.53 26.03 -38.61
C PHE A 124 -39.54 27.23 -39.56
N ASP A 125 -40.24 28.31 -39.21
CA ASP A 125 -40.42 29.51 -40.04
C ASP A 125 -39.10 30.19 -40.44
N TYR A 126 -38.02 29.95 -39.69
CA TYR A 126 -36.68 30.43 -40.02
C TYR A 126 -36.07 29.79 -41.29
N LEU A 127 -36.61 28.68 -41.78
CA LEU A 127 -36.12 28.01 -43.00
C LEU A 127 -36.31 28.88 -44.25
N ASP A 128 -37.35 29.72 -44.29
CA ASP A 128 -37.60 30.67 -45.39
C ASP A 128 -36.46 31.68 -45.55
N ALA A 129 -35.78 32.02 -44.45
CA ALA A 129 -34.68 32.99 -44.43
C ALA A 129 -33.32 32.39 -44.81
N TRP A 130 -33.19 31.05 -44.91
CA TRP A 130 -31.91 30.38 -45.22
C TRP A 130 -31.57 30.35 -46.72
N GLY A 131 -32.51 30.77 -47.56
CA GLY A 131 -32.32 30.95 -49.00
C GLY A 131 -32.56 29.69 -49.85
N PRO A 132 -32.32 29.76 -51.17
CA PRO A 132 -32.92 28.86 -52.17
C PRO A 132 -32.51 27.39 -52.05
N ARG A 133 -31.44 27.11 -51.31
CA ARG A 133 -31.01 25.73 -51.05
C ARG A 133 -31.93 25.02 -50.05
N PHE A 134 -32.68 25.79 -49.26
CA PHE A 134 -33.55 25.31 -48.18
C PHE A 134 -35.04 25.44 -48.53
N ASP A 135 -35.41 25.98 -49.69
CA ASP A 135 -36.80 26.11 -50.17
C ASP A 135 -37.59 24.81 -50.04
N LYS A 136 -36.96 23.67 -50.34
CA LYS A 136 -37.62 22.36 -50.22
C LYS A 136 -37.94 22.01 -48.76
N LEU A 137 -37.05 22.35 -47.82
CA LEU A 137 -37.27 22.13 -46.40
C LEU A 137 -38.31 23.12 -45.86
N ALA A 138 -38.21 24.39 -46.25
CA ALA A 138 -39.19 25.41 -45.91
C ALA A 138 -40.60 25.03 -46.39
N ASN A 139 -40.74 24.51 -47.61
CA ASN A 139 -42.02 24.03 -48.11
C ASN A 139 -42.53 22.73 -47.44
N MET A 140 -41.66 21.94 -46.80
CA MET A 140 -42.07 20.72 -46.09
C MET A 140 -42.42 20.97 -44.61
N TYR A 141 -41.83 21.99 -44.00
CA TYR A 141 -41.90 22.25 -42.56
C TYR A 141 -42.44 23.63 -42.18
N GLY A 142 -42.55 24.56 -43.12
CA GLY A 142 -43.16 25.88 -42.92
C GLY A 142 -44.67 25.75 -42.80
N ASP A 143 -45.25 26.57 -41.92
CA ASP A 143 -46.65 26.46 -41.51
C ASP A 143 -47.61 26.75 -42.68
N HIS A 144 -48.18 25.69 -43.25
CA HIS A 144 -49.40 25.81 -44.06
C HIS A 144 -50.61 25.77 -43.14
N HIS A 145 -50.76 26.77 -42.27
CA HIS A 145 -52.04 26.97 -41.59
C HIS A 145 -53.03 27.45 -42.66
N PRO A 146 -54.06 26.69 -43.04
CA PRO A 146 -55.12 27.25 -43.85
C PRO A 146 -55.82 28.27 -42.96
N THR A 147 -55.69 29.55 -43.30
CA THR A 147 -56.56 30.59 -42.77
C THR A 147 -57.97 30.33 -43.29
N GLU A 148 -58.73 29.47 -42.62
CA GLU A 148 -60.19 29.37 -42.80
C GLU A 148 -60.86 30.64 -42.26
N LEU A 149 -60.73 31.79 -42.96
CA LEU A 149 -61.43 33.03 -42.59
C LEU A 149 -61.86 33.92 -43.76
N ASP A 150 -61.98 33.41 -44.99
CA ASP A 150 -62.36 34.24 -46.15
C ASP A 150 -63.69 33.88 -46.86
N ASP A 151 -64.58 33.06 -46.28
CA ASP A 151 -65.88 32.72 -46.90
C ASP A 151 -67.12 33.00 -46.03
N LEU A 152 -67.19 34.16 -45.37
CA LEU A 152 -68.46 34.70 -44.83
C LEU A 152 -68.59 36.19 -45.14
N ASN A 153 -69.02 36.51 -46.37
CA ASN A 153 -69.84 37.69 -46.66
C ASN A 153 -70.70 37.48 -47.92
#